data_AF-A0A151Y2D4-F1
#
_entry.id   AF-A0A151Y2D4-F1
#
_cell.length_a   1.000
_cell.length_b   1.000
_cell.length_c   1.000
_cell.angle_alpha   90.00
_cell.angle_beta   90.00
_cell.angle_gamma   90.00
#
_symmetry.space_group_name_H-M   'P 1'
#
loop_
_entity.id
_entity.type
_entity.pdbx_description
1 polymer ?
#
loop_
_entity_poly.entity_id
_entity_poly.type
_entity_poly.pdbx_seq_one_letter_code
_entity_poly.pdbx_strand_id
1 'polypeptide(L)'
;MACQPQRPNAAAQQQNFICSALIDGFLTAQKLTHYQLWKIQPTLYSTARQRLYIYQAQGSNTMNLLPRQQKLRFSCEQISARQFQIKLAAPTPKNTETAETVLSIELPEPAQIKQLTAYTITESNAAN
;
A
#
# COMPACT_ATOMS: atom_id res chain seq x y z
N MET A 1 -3.57 -35.43 2.10
CA MET A 1 -2.77 -34.19 2.26
C MET A 1 -3.72 -33.01 2.23
N ALA A 2 -3.95 -32.37 3.38
CA ALA A 2 -4.85 -31.24 3.48
C ALA A 2 -4.04 -29.94 3.32
N CYS A 3 -4.28 -29.19 2.24
CA CYS A 3 -3.84 -27.81 2.15
C CYS A 3 -4.58 -27.01 3.23
N GLN A 4 -3.98 -26.85 4.41
CA GLN A 4 -4.50 -25.92 5.40
C GLN A 4 -4.43 -24.52 4.79
N PRO A 5 -5.55 -23.78 4.70
CA PRO A 5 -5.51 -22.41 4.21
C PRO A 5 -4.66 -21.60 5.19
N GLN A 6 -3.46 -21.20 4.76
CA GLN A 6 -2.60 -20.34 5.55
C GLN A 6 -3.36 -19.05 5.81
N ARG A 7 -3.75 -18.84 7.08
CA ARG A 7 -4.45 -17.62 7.46
C ARG A 7 -3.52 -16.43 7.20
N PRO A 8 -3.98 -15.40 6.48
CA PRO A 8 -3.17 -14.22 6.24
C PRO A 8 -2.77 -13.58 7.57
N ASN A 9 -1.54 -13.11 7.64
CA ASN A 9 -0.99 -12.54 8.88
C ASN A 9 -1.63 -11.16 9.13
N ALA A 10 -2.23 -10.96 10.31
CA ALA A 10 -2.94 -9.71 10.63
C ALA A 10 -2.03 -8.47 10.54
N ALA A 11 -0.77 -8.57 10.97
CA ALA A 11 0.20 -7.47 10.84
C ALA A 11 0.58 -7.21 9.37
N ALA A 12 0.68 -8.27 8.55
CA ALA A 12 0.90 -8.13 7.11
C ALA A 12 -0.28 -7.46 6.40
N GLN A 13 -1.51 -7.77 6.82
CA GLN A 13 -2.73 -7.12 6.30
C GLN A 13 -2.81 -5.65 6.71
N GLN A 14 -2.49 -5.32 7.96
CA GLN A 14 -2.48 -3.94 8.43
C GLN A 14 -1.46 -3.09 7.65
N GLN A 15 -0.23 -3.58 7.53
CA GLN A 15 0.79 -2.91 6.72
C GLN A 15 0.31 -2.75 5.28
N ASN A 16 -0.33 -3.78 4.71
CA ASN A 16 -0.86 -3.70 3.35
C ASN A 16 -1.93 -2.61 3.20
N PHE A 17 -2.86 -2.52 4.14
CA PHE A 17 -3.89 -1.49 4.14
C PHE A 17 -3.26 -0.08 4.12
N ILE A 18 -2.27 0.16 4.99
CA ILE A 18 -1.58 1.45 5.07
C ILE A 18 -0.83 1.75 3.76
N CYS A 19 0.00 0.81 3.29
CA CYS A 19 0.78 1.00 2.07
C CYS A 19 -0.11 1.24 0.83
N SER A 20 -1.17 0.45 0.66
CA SER A 20 -2.13 0.63 -0.45
C SER A 20 -2.80 2.00 -0.39
N ALA A 21 -3.30 2.42 0.78
CA ALA A 21 -3.95 3.73 0.92
C ALA A 21 -3.01 4.89 0.60
N LEU A 22 -1.75 4.80 1.05
CA LEU A 22 -0.72 5.80 0.75
C LEU A 22 -0.40 5.88 -0.75
N ILE A 23 -0.24 4.74 -1.41
CA ILE A 23 0.04 4.69 -2.84
C ILE A 23 -1.16 5.18 -3.64
N ASP A 24 -2.38 4.77 -3.29
CA ASP A 24 -3.60 5.20 -3.97
C ASP A 24 -3.82 6.71 -3.81
N GLY A 25 -3.52 7.27 -2.62
CA GLY A 25 -3.49 8.71 -2.39
C GLY A 25 -2.48 9.44 -3.28
N PHE A 26 -1.26 8.90 -3.40
CA PHE A 26 -0.24 9.43 -4.31
C PHE A 26 -0.71 9.39 -5.78
N LEU A 27 -1.23 8.24 -6.24
CA LEU A 27 -1.73 8.09 -7.61
C LEU A 27 -2.86 9.07 -7.90
N THR A 28 -3.77 9.27 -6.94
CA THR A 28 -4.88 10.23 -7.07
C THR A 28 -4.36 11.66 -7.17
N ALA A 29 -3.44 12.07 -6.29
CA ALA A 29 -2.85 13.40 -6.30
C ALA A 29 -2.09 13.70 -7.61
N GLN A 30 -1.44 12.69 -8.20
CA GLN A 30 -0.70 12.79 -9.46
C GLN A 30 -1.57 12.58 -10.71
N LYS A 31 -2.90 12.41 -10.57
CA LYS A 31 -3.83 12.09 -11.68
C LYS A 31 -3.48 10.79 -12.43
N LEU A 32 -2.87 9.84 -11.73
CA LEU A 32 -2.48 8.52 -12.24
C LEU A 32 -3.50 7.43 -11.89
N THR A 33 -4.79 7.78 -11.77
CA THR A 33 -5.87 6.87 -11.33
C THR A 33 -6.15 5.70 -12.28
N HIS A 34 -5.61 5.73 -13.50
CA HIS A 34 -5.68 4.64 -14.46
C HIS A 34 -4.67 3.51 -14.18
N TYR A 35 -3.76 3.70 -13.22
CA TYR A 35 -2.87 2.66 -12.73
C TYR A 35 -3.59 1.79 -11.70
N GLN A 36 -3.55 0.48 -11.91
CA GLN A 36 -4.11 -0.48 -10.98
C GLN A 36 -3.03 -1.39 -10.42
N LEU A 37 -3.25 -1.84 -9.19
CA LEU A 37 -2.36 -2.78 -8.52
C LEU A 37 -2.31 -4.09 -9.31
N TRP A 38 -1.12 -4.46 -9.77
CA TRP A 38 -0.87 -5.70 -10.50
C TRP A 38 -0.31 -6.79 -9.60
N LYS A 39 0.63 -6.44 -8.71
CA LYS A 39 1.31 -7.43 -7.85
C LYS A 39 1.86 -6.83 -6.57
N ILE A 40 1.87 -7.63 -5.51
CA ILE A 40 2.56 -7.34 -4.25
C ILE A 40 3.61 -8.43 -3.99
N GLN A 41 4.81 -8.04 -3.54
CA GLN A 41 5.88 -8.96 -3.15
C GLN A 41 6.63 -8.48 -1.90
N PRO A 42 6.93 -9.34 -0.91
CA PRO A 42 6.43 -10.71 -0.74
C PRO A 42 4.90 -10.74 -0.46
N THR A 43 4.31 -11.93 -0.53
CA THR A 43 2.87 -12.15 -0.31
C THR A 43 2.44 -11.77 1.11
N LEU A 44 1.14 -11.55 1.32
CA LEU A 44 0.55 -11.13 2.61
C LEU A 44 0.50 -12.24 3.68
N TYR A 45 1.07 -13.41 3.41
CA TYR A 45 1.13 -14.53 4.36
C TYR A 45 2.26 -14.40 5.38
N SER A 46 3.27 -13.58 5.10
CA SER A 46 4.39 -13.34 6.00
C SER A 46 4.53 -11.86 6.35
N THR A 47 5.02 -11.58 7.55
CA THR A 47 5.49 -10.24 7.91
C THR A 47 6.72 -9.90 7.06
N ALA A 48 6.83 -8.64 6.63
CA ALA A 48 7.96 -8.15 5.86
C ALA A 48 8.15 -6.67 6.16
N ARG A 49 9.37 -6.26 6.49
CA ARG A 49 9.66 -4.83 6.72
C ARG A 49 9.46 -4.00 5.46
N GLN A 50 9.67 -4.60 4.29
CA GLN A 50 9.52 -3.93 3.00
C GLN A 50 8.64 -4.78 2.07
N ARG A 51 7.74 -4.13 1.34
CA ARG A 51 6.97 -4.75 0.26
C ARG A 51 6.99 -3.89 -0.99
N LEU A 52 7.14 -4.58 -2.12
CA LEU A 52 7.05 -4.01 -3.45
C LEU A 52 5.62 -4.11 -3.97
N TYR A 53 5.06 -2.96 -4.35
CA TYR A 53 3.77 -2.81 -5.00
C TYR A 53 4.00 -2.41 -6.45
N ILE A 54 3.57 -3.26 -7.37
CA ILE A 54 3.71 -3.03 -8.80
C ILE A 54 2.36 -2.63 -9.35
N TYR A 55 2.28 -1.40 -9.87
CA TYR A 55 1.10 -0.87 -10.53
C TYR A 55 1.31 -0.83 -12.03
N GLN A 56 0.26 -1.16 -12.78
CA GLN A 56 0.27 -1.15 -14.23
C GLN A 56 -0.88 -0.27 -14.74
N ALA A 57 -0.59 0.58 -15.72
CA ALA A 57 -1.61 1.34 -16.42
C ALA A 57 -2.58 0.37 -17.10
N GLN A 58 -3.88 0.53 -16.87
CA GLN A 58 -4.88 -0.19 -17.63
C GLN A 58 -4.89 0.36 -19.06
N GLY A 59 -4.54 -0.49 -20.04
CA GLY A 59 -4.64 -0.14 -21.44
C GLY A 59 -6.10 0.07 -21.83
N SER A 60 -6.40 1.23 -22.41
CA SER A 60 -7.51 1.35 -23.35
C SER A 60 -7.32 0.26 -24.41
N ASN A 61 -8.39 -0.45 -24.74
CA ASN A 61 -8.44 -1.62 -25.61
C ASN A 61 -8.18 -1.26 -27.10
N THR A 62 -7.28 -0.31 -27.36
CA THR A 62 -6.91 0.13 -28.70
C THR A 62 -5.70 -0.66 -29.16
N MET A 63 -6.00 -1.59 -30.05
CA MET A 63 -5.07 -2.34 -30.89
C MET A 63 -3.96 -1.41 -31.44
N ASN A 64 -2.70 -1.88 -31.34
CA ASN A 64 -1.49 -1.47 -32.06
C ASN A 64 -0.58 -0.31 -31.54
N LEU A 65 0.72 -0.63 -31.51
CA LEU A 65 1.91 0.19 -31.86
C LEU A 65 2.52 1.24 -30.91
N LEU A 66 2.19 1.31 -29.61
CA LEU A 66 2.80 2.28 -28.69
C LEU A 66 3.57 1.63 -27.51
N PRO A 67 4.61 2.32 -26.97
CA PRO A 67 5.66 1.72 -26.14
C PRO A 67 5.08 1.06 -24.89
N ARG A 68 5.66 -0.09 -24.50
CA ARG A 68 5.27 -0.88 -23.32
C ARG A 68 4.88 0.07 -22.18
N GLN A 69 3.60 0.05 -21.79
CA GLN A 69 3.09 0.84 -20.67
C GLN A 69 4.01 0.64 -19.46
N GLN A 70 4.58 1.73 -18.96
CA GLN A 70 5.58 1.67 -17.89
C GLN A 70 4.90 1.19 -16.60
N LYS A 71 5.52 0.23 -15.92
CA LYS A 71 5.05 -0.23 -14.61
C LYS A 71 5.61 0.72 -13.55
N LEU A 72 4.75 1.18 -12.65
CA LEU A 72 5.18 1.91 -11.46
C LEU A 72 5.52 0.90 -10.37
N ARG A 73 6.66 1.10 -9.71
CA ARG A 73 7.16 0.23 -8.65
C ARG A 73 7.31 1.04 -7.38
N PHE A 74 6.44 0.76 -6.42
CA PHE A 74 6.47 1.40 -5.11
C PHE A 74 7.05 0.43 -4.09
N SER A 75 8.13 0.81 -3.43
CA SER A 75 8.63 0.13 -2.23
C SER A 75 8.01 0.78 -1.00
N CYS A 76 7.18 0.03 -0.28
CA CYS A 76 6.68 0.43 1.02
C CYS A 76 7.56 -0.17 2.12
N GLU A 77 8.21 0.69 2.91
CA GLU A 77 9.05 0.31 4.03
C GLU A 77 8.37 0.71 5.34
N GLN A 78 8.26 -0.26 6.24
CA GLN A 78 7.85 -0.05 7.62
C GLN A 78 9.10 0.14 8.47
N ILE A 79 9.40 1.41 8.77
CA ILE A 79 10.57 1.82 9.55
C ILE A 79 10.34 1.50 11.03
N SER A 80 9.11 1.68 11.51
CA SER A 80 8.69 1.35 12.88
C SER A 80 7.24 0.87 12.90
N ALA A 81 6.67 0.61 14.08
CA ALA A 81 5.24 0.28 14.19
C ALA A 81 4.31 1.38 13.67
N ARG A 82 4.80 2.63 13.58
CA ARG A 82 4.00 3.82 13.24
C ARG A 82 4.54 4.57 12.02
N GLN A 83 5.80 4.38 11.66
CA GLN A 83 6.43 5.11 10.57
C GLN A 83 6.52 4.27 9.31
N PHE A 84 5.95 4.79 8.22
CA PHE A 84 5.90 4.16 6.91
C PHE A 84 6.45 5.11 5.85
N GLN A 85 7.21 4.56 4.91
CA GLN A 85 7.81 5.31 3.83
C GLN A 85 7.51 4.62 2.49
N ILE A 86 7.10 5.40 1.50
CA ILE A 86 6.89 4.96 0.13
C ILE A 86 8.02 5.52 -0.73
N LYS A 87 8.70 4.65 -1.45
CA LYS A 87 9.68 5.00 -2.47
C LYS A 87 9.18 4.59 -3.84
N LEU A 88 9.25 5.48 -4.82
CA LEU A 88 8.92 5.18 -6.22
C LEU A 88 10.22 4.98 -7.00
N ALA A 89 10.35 3.83 -7.66
CA ALA A 89 11.44 3.63 -8.60
C ALA A 89 11.16 4.42 -9.88
N ALA A 90 12.05 5.34 -10.24
CA ALA A 90 11.95 6.06 -11.51
C ALA A 90 12.18 5.09 -12.68
N PRO A 91 11.39 5.19 -13.78
CA PRO A 91 11.65 4.45 -15.01
C PRO A 91 12.85 5.06 -15.72
N THR A 92 14.07 4.72 -15.28
CA THR A 92 15.30 5.17 -15.94
C THR A 92 15.63 4.24 -17.12
N PRO A 93 15.96 4.78 -18.31
CA PRO A 93 16.32 3.98 -19.49
C PRO A 93 17.68 3.26 -19.38
N LYS A 94 18.44 3.54 -18.32
CA LYS A 94 19.65 2.83 -17.93
C LYS A 94 19.34 2.16 -16.60
N ASN A 95 19.49 0.83 -16.51
CA ASN A 95 19.21 -0.09 -15.39
C ASN A 95 19.77 0.35 -14.01
N THR A 96 19.41 1.53 -13.56
CA THR A 96 19.82 2.19 -12.33
C THR A 96 18.52 2.68 -11.73
N GLU A 97 17.83 1.77 -11.03
CA GLU A 97 16.61 2.07 -10.29
C GLU A 97 16.96 3.02 -9.14
N THR A 98 16.99 4.32 -9.41
CA THR A 98 16.99 5.35 -8.37
C THR A 98 15.58 5.42 -7.81
N ALA A 99 15.40 4.83 -6.62
CA ALA A 99 14.15 4.88 -5.88
C ALA A 99 14.12 6.16 -5.03
N GLU A 100 13.20 7.07 -5.36
CA GLU A 100 13.02 8.32 -4.64
C GLU A 100 11.91 8.19 -3.61
N THR A 101 12.11 8.80 -2.44
CA THR A 101 11.06 8.84 -1.41
C THR A 101 9.98 9.80 -1.84
N VAL A 102 8.78 9.27 -2.08
CA VAL A 102 7.63 10.08 -2.54
C VAL A 102 6.66 10.39 -1.43
N LEU A 103 6.64 9.59 -0.36
CA LEU A 103 5.76 9.82 0.78
C LEU A 103 6.35 9.21 2.07
N SER A 104 6.18 9.91 3.18
CA SER A 104 6.50 9.41 4.51
C SER A 104 5.37 9.81 5.45
N ILE A 105 4.87 8.85 6.23
CA ILE A 105 3.80 9.09 7.21
C ILE A 105 4.20 8.51 8.56
N GLU A 106 3.80 9.21 9.61
CA GLU A 106 3.81 8.71 10.97
C GLU A 106 2.36 8.59 11.44
N LEU A 107 1.96 7.38 11.84
CA LEU A 107 0.63 7.13 12.36
C LEU A 107 0.51 7.71 13.77
N PRO A 108 -0.56 8.46 14.07
CA PRO A 108 -0.81 8.96 15.41
C PRO A 108 -0.99 7.79 16.39
N GLU A 109 -0.68 8.06 17.66
CA GLU A 109 -0.83 7.07 18.71
C GLU A 109 -2.30 6.64 18.86
N PRO A 110 -2.63 5.34 19.06
CA PRO A 110 -4.02 4.91 19.21
C PRO A 110 -4.79 5.64 20.32
N ALA A 111 -4.08 6.07 21.37
CA ALA A 111 -4.65 6.90 22.44
C ALA A 111 -5.13 8.27 21.92
N GLN A 112 -4.43 8.86 20.95
CA GLN A 112 -4.81 10.10 20.30
C GLN A 112 -5.92 9.89 19.25
N ILE A 113 -5.93 8.75 18.54
CA ILE A 113 -7.03 8.43 17.61
C ILE A 113 -8.37 8.35 18.34
N LYS A 114 -8.41 7.76 19.55
CA LYS A 114 -9.62 7.74 20.39
C LYS A 114 -10.12 9.14 20.78
N GLN A 115 -9.23 10.12 20.89
CA GLN A 115 -9.59 11.51 21.20
C GLN A 115 -10.09 12.28 19.96
N LEU A 116 -9.72 11.81 18.76
CA LEU A 116 -10.09 12.44 17.48
C LEU A 116 -11.37 11.86 16.88
N THR A 117 -11.82 10.69 17.33
CA THR A 117 -13.11 10.13 16.96
C THR A 117 -14.20 10.67 17.88
N ALA A 118 -15.01 11.62 17.39
CA ALA A 118 -16.15 12.19 18.13
C ALA A 118 -17.27 11.18 18.47
N TYR A 119 -17.17 9.94 18.01
CA TYR A 119 -18.08 8.85 18.32
C TYR A 119 -17.54 8.00 19.46
N THR A 120 -17.88 8.39 20.69
CA THR A 120 -17.87 7.45 21.82
C THR A 120 -19.06 6.51 21.65
N ILE A 121 -18.83 5.25 21.30
CA ILE A 121 -19.87 4.22 21.46
C ILE A 121 -20.06 4.07 22.97
N THR A 122 -21.01 4.80 23.53
CA THR A 122 -21.56 4.47 24.84
C THR A 122 -22.26 3.13 24.65
N GLU A 123 -21.64 2.05 25.12
CA GLU A 123 -22.35 0.81 25.42
C GLU A 123 -23.46 1.17 26.41
N SER A 124 -24.66 1.36 25.89
CA SER A 124 -25.88 1.30 26.67
C SER A 124 -26.03 -0.12 27.17
N ASN A 125 -25.46 -0.38 28.34
CA ASN A 125 -25.79 -1.55 29.16
C ASN A 125 -27.28 -1.43 29.54
N ALA A 126 -28.12 -1.99 28.69
CA ALA A 126 -29.45 -2.44 29.08
C ALA A 126 -29.28 -3.83 29.68
N ALA A 127 -29.33 -3.95 31.01
CA ALA A 127 -29.93 -5.11 31.70
C ALA A 127 -29.93 -4.93 33.23
N ASN A 128 -31.16 -4.93 33.76
CA ASN A 128 -31.64 -5.14 35.13
C ASN A 128 -31.63 -3.97 36.11
#